data_AF-A0A8H3C5G3-F1
#
_entry.id   AF-A0A8H3C5G3-F1
#
_cell.length_a   1.000
_cell.length_b   1.000
_cell.length_c   1.000
_cell.angle_alpha   90.00
_cell.angle_beta   90.00
_cell.angle_gamma   90.00
#
_symmetry.space_group_name_H-M   'P 1'
#
loop_
_entity.id
_entity.type
_entity.pdbx_description
1 polymer ?
#
loop_
_entity_poly.entity_id
_entity_poly.type
_entity_poly.pdbx_seq_one_letter_code
_entity_poly.pdbx_strand_id
1 'polypeptide(L)'
;SYLSRFEANRQPEDIAKAVDHLQQAIAHTPEGHYKEYTDPMVLERAIEAQIRAVSLVPDGHSDYPGFYSRLGRLYLTRAEHSPGVVDLASAAISFELSAKSQVGHPRHRFKAAHAWAMMSFKLSLSDSLEAFQVAIDLIPQLIWLGTTVEDRYKNLPQLGDLIQQAVAAAIGAEKHGLALEWLEQGRSVVWGQTLQLRTPLDDLSSVSSSLAQELQKTADELHRASSGPAAPRIGHTTSLDPSTSFEQASRNHRSMAIKYERLLSEVRDISGFERFMLPKTTSELLRAAATHPVVVVNIQESHSDALVLIPGSSDVQHIPLPDMTHDKAETARIRMRHSLNGRGSYERRGVKIIGECDYFPQVLATLWTDLVKPVLKELGYIASIYTFVCIIR
;
A
#
# COMPACT_ATOMS: atom_id res chain seq x y z
N SER A 1 -3.29 40.47 8.86
CA SER A 1 -3.64 39.13 8.32
C SER A 1 -5.16 38.98 8.35
N TYR A 2 -5.77 38.27 7.39
CA TYR A 2 -7.22 37.95 7.45
C TYR A 2 -7.56 37.19 8.74
N LEU A 3 -6.61 36.42 9.28
CA LEU A 3 -6.69 35.77 10.58
C LEU A 3 -6.81 36.79 11.73
N SER A 4 -5.99 37.84 11.73
CA SER A 4 -6.05 38.92 12.74
C SER A 4 -7.32 39.77 12.63
N ARG A 5 -7.93 39.86 11.43
CA ARG A 5 -9.23 40.53 11.25
C ARG A 5 -10.38 39.66 11.73
N PHE A 6 -10.32 38.35 11.53
CA PHE A 6 -11.27 37.42 12.12
C PHE A 6 -11.21 37.42 13.66
N GLU A 7 -10.02 37.40 14.25
CA GLU A 7 -9.85 37.46 15.71
C GLU A 7 -10.48 38.71 16.33
N ALA A 8 -10.48 39.83 15.59
CA ALA A 8 -11.11 41.07 16.02
C ALA A 8 -12.64 41.09 15.78
N ASN A 9 -13.12 40.57 14.65
CA ASN A 9 -14.47 40.87 14.15
C ASN A 9 -15.37 39.65 13.96
N ARG A 10 -14.84 38.43 14.15
CA ARG A 10 -15.49 37.12 13.97
C ARG A 10 -16.30 36.96 12.68
N GLN A 11 -15.91 37.63 11.60
CA GLN A 11 -16.64 37.53 10.34
C GLN A 11 -16.28 36.24 9.57
N PRO A 12 -17.26 35.45 9.11
CA PRO A 12 -17.02 34.18 8.42
C PRO A 12 -16.27 34.34 7.09
N GLU A 13 -16.42 35.49 6.42
CA GLU A 13 -15.69 35.82 5.18
C GLU A 13 -14.17 35.98 5.41
N ASP A 14 -13.76 36.44 6.59
CA ASP A 14 -12.35 36.58 6.96
C ASP A 14 -11.71 35.20 7.25
N ILE A 15 -12.50 34.22 7.73
CA ILE A 15 -12.06 32.82 7.84
C ILE A 15 -11.90 32.20 6.47
N ALA A 16 -12.89 32.34 5.58
CA ALA A 16 -12.82 31.77 4.23
C ALA A 16 -11.60 32.29 3.47
N LYS A 17 -11.30 33.60 3.60
CA LYS A 17 -10.10 34.23 3.02
C LYS A 17 -8.80 33.80 3.72
N ALA A 18 -8.82 33.58 5.03
CA ALA A 18 -7.64 33.08 5.74
C ALA A 18 -7.32 31.61 5.38
N VAL A 19 -8.35 30.78 5.24
CA VAL A 19 -8.23 29.39 4.77
C VAL A 19 -7.77 29.35 3.32
N ASP A 20 -8.33 30.20 2.43
CA ASP A 20 -7.89 30.33 1.04
C ASP A 20 -6.43 30.81 0.94
N HIS A 21 -6.04 31.82 1.72
CA HIS A 21 -4.64 32.28 1.77
C HIS A 21 -3.68 31.22 2.32
N LEU A 22 -4.10 30.46 3.33
CA LEU A 22 -3.32 29.32 3.83
C LEU A 22 -3.25 28.22 2.78
N GLN A 23 -4.36 27.84 2.14
CA GLN A 23 -4.42 26.87 1.04
C GLN A 23 -3.54 27.29 -0.15
N GLN A 24 -3.50 28.58 -0.51
CA GLN A 24 -2.62 29.12 -1.55
C GLN A 24 -1.14 29.05 -1.15
N ALA A 25 -0.79 29.47 0.07
CA ALA A 25 0.57 29.33 0.58
C ALA A 25 1.01 27.85 0.62
N ILE A 26 0.08 26.95 0.94
CA ILE A 26 0.20 25.49 1.03
C ILE A 26 0.23 24.81 -0.35
N ALA A 27 -0.37 25.41 -1.39
CA ALA A 27 -0.34 24.98 -2.79
C ALA A 27 0.92 25.45 -3.52
N HIS A 28 1.50 26.56 -3.09
CA HIS A 28 2.80 27.05 -3.55
C HIS A 28 3.99 26.26 -3.00
N THR A 29 3.80 25.41 -1.98
CA THR A 29 4.79 24.43 -1.53
C THR A 29 4.59 23.11 -2.30
N PRO A 30 5.48 22.75 -3.26
CA PRO A 30 5.31 21.53 -4.03
C PRO A 30 5.37 20.27 -3.14
N GLU A 31 4.59 19.23 -3.47
CA GLU A 31 4.75 17.88 -2.89
C GLU A 31 6.19 17.40 -3.13
N GLY A 32 7.10 17.63 -2.16
CA GLY A 32 8.51 17.24 -2.28
C GLY A 32 9.52 18.18 -1.64
N HIS A 33 9.17 19.46 -1.37
CA HIS A 33 10.12 20.47 -0.87
C HIS A 33 10.06 20.72 0.66
N TYR A 34 9.68 19.73 1.46
CA TYR A 34 9.59 19.88 2.93
C TYR A 34 10.95 19.86 3.64
N LYS A 35 12.04 19.61 2.90
CA LYS A 35 13.41 19.72 3.42
C LYS A 35 13.88 21.17 3.62
N GLU A 36 13.13 22.17 3.15
CA GLU A 36 13.49 23.59 3.30
C GLU A 36 13.02 24.23 4.62
N TYR A 37 12.25 23.53 5.46
CA TYR A 37 11.90 24.02 6.79
C TYR A 37 13.02 23.69 7.79
N THR A 38 14.21 24.20 7.54
CA THR A 38 15.39 23.99 8.39
C THR A 38 15.41 24.94 9.60
N ASP A 39 14.62 26.03 9.57
CA ASP A 39 14.45 26.95 10.70
C ASP A 39 13.35 26.43 11.66
N PRO A 40 13.70 26.09 12.91
CA PRO A 40 12.74 25.62 13.91
C PRO A 40 11.56 26.57 14.15
N MET A 41 11.78 27.88 14.04
CA MET A 41 10.72 28.88 14.27
C MET A 41 9.72 28.91 13.11
N VAL A 42 10.17 28.67 11.87
CA VAL A 42 9.28 28.53 10.71
C VAL A 42 8.46 27.25 10.81
N LEU A 43 9.09 26.17 11.28
CA LEU A 43 8.43 24.87 11.45
C LEU A 43 7.34 24.91 12.53
N GLU A 44 7.59 25.56 13.67
CA GLU A 44 6.60 25.72 14.73
C GLU A 44 5.39 26.54 14.26
N ARG A 45 5.63 27.66 13.56
CA ARG A 45 4.56 28.46 12.96
C ARG A 45 3.76 27.68 11.92
N ALA A 46 4.41 26.81 11.15
CA ALA A 46 3.74 25.94 10.18
C ALA A 46 2.84 24.91 10.87
N ILE A 47 3.31 24.29 11.95
CA ILE A 47 2.52 23.35 12.77
C ILE A 47 1.29 24.05 13.34
N GLU A 48 1.46 25.20 13.98
CA GLU A 48 0.32 25.95 14.54
C GLU A 48 -0.69 26.37 13.47
N ALA A 49 -0.23 26.85 12.31
CA ALA A 49 -1.10 27.21 11.20
C ALA A 49 -1.89 26.00 10.70
N GLN A 50 -1.24 24.83 10.62
CA GLN A 50 -1.88 23.59 10.18
C GLN A 50 -2.89 23.06 11.22
N ILE A 51 -2.60 23.15 12.52
CA ILE A 51 -3.56 22.82 13.60
C ILE A 51 -4.78 23.73 13.51
N ARG A 52 -4.58 25.04 13.34
CA ARG A 52 -5.68 26.00 13.16
C ARG A 52 -6.49 25.66 11.90
N ALA A 53 -5.85 25.34 10.79
CA ALA A 53 -6.54 24.93 9.58
C ALA A 53 -7.42 23.69 9.81
N VAL A 54 -6.89 22.65 10.47
CA VAL A 54 -7.67 21.45 10.83
C VAL A 54 -8.89 21.80 11.69
N SER A 55 -8.74 22.70 12.67
CA SER A 55 -9.85 23.12 13.55
C SER A 55 -10.95 23.95 12.87
N LEU A 56 -10.64 24.56 11.73
CA LEU A 56 -11.56 25.42 10.97
C LEU A 56 -12.28 24.70 9.84
N VAL A 57 -11.82 23.50 9.47
CA VAL A 57 -12.39 22.71 8.38
C VAL A 57 -13.62 21.94 8.93
N PRO A 58 -14.81 22.10 8.32
CA PRO A 58 -16.00 21.37 8.74
C PRO A 58 -15.84 19.85 8.62
N ASP A 59 -16.54 19.12 9.49
CA ASP A 59 -16.52 17.66 9.48
C ASP A 59 -16.95 17.08 8.11
N GLY A 60 -16.10 16.19 7.59
CA GLY A 60 -16.32 15.52 6.31
C GLY A 60 -15.96 16.35 5.07
N HIS A 61 -15.09 17.35 5.18
CA HIS A 61 -14.49 18.03 4.03
C HIS A 61 -13.54 17.10 3.26
N SER A 62 -13.52 17.15 1.93
CA SER A 62 -12.71 16.24 1.08
C SER A 62 -11.21 16.35 1.31
N ASP A 63 -10.73 17.53 1.70
CA ASP A 63 -9.30 17.78 1.97
C ASP A 63 -8.85 17.43 3.39
N TYR A 64 -9.76 16.92 4.24
CA TYR A 64 -9.44 16.54 5.61
C TYR A 64 -8.21 15.59 5.69
N PRO A 65 -8.11 14.51 4.89
CA PRO A 65 -6.90 13.68 4.88
C PRO A 65 -5.64 14.45 4.49
N GLY A 66 -5.76 15.39 3.54
CA GLY A 66 -4.65 16.21 3.09
C GLY A 66 -4.07 17.07 4.21
N PHE A 67 -4.93 17.67 5.03
CA PHE A 67 -4.52 18.49 6.17
C PHE A 67 -3.82 17.66 7.26
N TYR A 68 -4.37 16.50 7.60
CA TYR A 68 -3.76 15.60 8.58
C TYR A 68 -2.45 14.98 8.09
N SER A 69 -2.39 14.58 6.82
CA SER A 69 -1.14 14.11 6.19
C SER A 69 -0.05 15.18 6.24
N ARG A 70 -0.40 16.45 5.99
CA ARG A 70 0.55 17.57 6.10
C ARG A 70 1.01 17.77 7.54
N LEU A 71 0.08 17.74 8.50
CA LEU A 71 0.39 17.87 9.93
C LEU A 71 1.36 16.76 10.39
N GLY A 72 1.08 15.51 10.01
CA GLY A 72 1.95 14.38 10.36
C GLY A 72 3.37 14.53 9.79
N ARG A 73 3.48 15.06 8.56
CA ARG A 73 4.80 15.35 7.95
C ARG A 73 5.55 16.46 8.66
N LEU A 74 4.88 17.52 9.09
CA LEU A 74 5.52 18.60 9.85
C LEU A 74 6.06 18.09 11.19
N TYR A 75 5.31 17.22 11.89
CA TYR A 75 5.79 16.57 13.10
C TYR A 75 6.99 15.65 12.84
N LEU A 76 6.99 14.87 11.75
CA LEU A 76 8.15 14.08 11.35
C LEU A 76 9.38 14.97 11.09
N THR A 77 9.23 16.05 10.33
CA THR A 77 10.33 17.00 10.09
C THR A 77 10.86 17.59 11.40
N ARG A 78 9.99 17.87 12.38
CA ARG A 78 10.42 18.38 13.68
C ARG A 78 11.19 17.32 14.47
N ALA A 79 10.69 16.08 14.49
CA ALA A 79 11.35 14.95 15.14
C ALA A 79 12.74 14.64 14.54
N GLU A 80 12.94 14.86 13.24
CA GLU A 80 14.25 14.71 12.59
C GLU A 80 15.28 15.73 13.09
N HIS A 81 14.86 16.96 13.40
CA HIS A 81 15.76 18.03 13.88
C HIS A 81 15.91 18.04 15.40
N SER A 82 14.89 17.59 16.13
CA SER A 82 14.88 17.46 17.59
C SER A 82 14.13 16.18 17.96
N PRO A 83 14.83 15.06 18.19
CA PRO A 83 14.20 13.77 18.48
C PRO A 83 13.29 13.84 19.71
N GLY A 84 11.98 13.89 19.45
CA GLY A 84 10.95 13.97 20.48
C GLY A 84 9.92 12.86 20.30
N VAL A 85 9.73 12.03 21.32
CA VAL A 85 8.72 10.95 21.32
C VAL A 85 7.31 11.52 21.08
N VAL A 86 7.04 12.72 21.59
CA VAL A 86 5.76 13.42 21.41
C VAL A 86 5.49 13.76 19.93
N ASP A 87 6.51 14.17 19.18
CA ASP A 87 6.36 14.50 17.76
C ASP A 87 6.12 13.25 16.92
N LEU A 88 6.83 12.16 17.21
CA LEU A 88 6.58 10.88 16.54
C LEU A 88 5.17 10.35 16.82
N ALA A 89 4.70 10.43 18.07
CA ALA A 89 3.33 10.06 18.42
C ALA A 89 2.29 10.97 17.74
N SER A 90 2.52 12.28 17.71
CA SER A 90 1.63 13.24 17.05
C SER A 90 1.59 13.04 15.53
N ALA A 91 2.72 12.66 14.93
CA ALA A 91 2.77 12.25 13.53
C ALA A 91 1.92 11.00 13.29
N ALA A 92 1.97 10.01 14.19
CA ALA A 92 1.28 8.72 14.04
C ALA A 92 -0.23 8.94 14.01
N ILE A 93 -0.71 9.65 15.02
CA ILE A 93 -2.12 10.03 15.17
C ILE A 93 -2.58 10.84 13.95
N SER A 94 -1.76 11.77 13.47
CA SER A 94 -2.10 12.57 12.30
C SER A 94 -2.23 11.69 11.03
N PHE A 95 -1.30 10.77 10.79
CA PHE A 95 -1.41 9.86 9.65
C PHE A 95 -2.57 8.86 9.79
N GLU A 96 -2.83 8.37 10.99
CA GLU A 96 -3.97 7.50 11.30
C GLU A 96 -5.30 8.19 10.94
N LEU A 97 -5.51 9.42 11.43
CA LEU A 97 -6.72 10.21 11.15
C LEU A 97 -6.90 10.44 9.65
N SER A 98 -5.81 10.70 8.93
CA SER A 98 -5.84 10.81 7.47
C SER A 98 -6.16 9.48 6.77
N ALA A 99 -5.62 8.36 7.25
CA ALA A 99 -5.80 7.04 6.64
C ALA A 99 -7.24 6.53 6.80
N LYS A 100 -7.78 6.66 8.02
CA LYS A 100 -9.12 6.18 8.41
C LYS A 100 -10.26 7.11 8.00
N SER A 101 -9.95 8.31 7.48
CA SER A 101 -10.96 9.24 6.97
C SER A 101 -11.85 8.60 5.90
N GLN A 102 -13.17 8.69 6.04
CA GLN A 102 -14.13 8.22 5.02
C GLN A 102 -14.28 9.19 3.84
N VAL A 103 -13.67 10.37 3.95
CA VAL A 103 -13.67 11.39 2.89
C VAL A 103 -12.28 11.55 2.31
N GLY A 104 -12.22 11.95 1.04
CA GLY A 104 -10.97 12.26 0.35
C GLY A 104 -10.41 11.11 -0.47
N HIS A 105 -9.50 11.47 -1.38
CA HIS A 105 -9.02 10.57 -2.42
C HIS A 105 -8.23 9.36 -1.86
N PRO A 106 -8.49 8.11 -2.32
CA PRO A 106 -7.82 6.91 -1.81
C PRO A 106 -6.29 6.94 -1.88
N ARG A 107 -5.71 7.65 -2.84
CA ARG A 107 -4.24 7.85 -2.90
C ARG A 107 -3.69 8.60 -1.69
N HIS A 108 -4.38 9.63 -1.20
CA HIS A 108 -3.94 10.38 -0.02
C HIS A 108 -4.07 9.53 1.23
N ARG A 109 -5.20 8.82 1.37
CA ARG A 109 -5.44 7.88 2.46
C ARG A 109 -4.38 6.76 2.48
N PHE A 110 -4.07 6.19 1.32
CA PHE A 110 -3.05 5.14 1.19
C PHE A 110 -1.65 5.66 1.54
N LYS A 111 -1.25 6.82 1.02
CA LYS A 111 0.04 7.44 1.38
C LYS A 111 0.15 7.67 2.90
N ALA A 112 -0.94 8.12 3.54
CA ALA A 112 -1.00 8.30 4.98
C ALA A 112 -0.92 6.97 5.74
N ALA A 113 -1.69 5.96 5.30
CA ALA A 113 -1.66 4.62 5.90
C ALA A 113 -0.27 3.98 5.80
N HIS A 114 0.39 4.12 4.65
CA HIS A 114 1.78 3.69 4.46
C HIS A 114 2.72 4.43 5.43
N ALA A 115 2.64 5.76 5.54
CA ALA A 115 3.47 6.52 6.47
C ALA A 115 3.25 6.12 7.94
N TRP A 116 1.98 5.93 8.33
CA TRP A 116 1.59 5.42 9.65
C TRP A 116 2.19 4.04 9.91
N ALA A 117 1.97 3.08 9.01
CA ALA A 117 2.43 1.70 9.17
C ALA A 117 3.95 1.59 9.27
N MET A 118 4.66 2.27 8.38
CA MET A 118 6.12 2.34 8.35
C MET A 118 6.69 2.88 9.66
N MET A 119 6.07 3.94 10.19
CA MET A 119 6.53 4.56 11.43
C MET A 119 6.19 3.71 12.64
N SER A 120 4.96 3.21 12.74
CA SER A 120 4.53 2.31 13.80
C SER A 120 5.38 1.04 13.83
N PHE A 121 5.72 0.47 12.68
CA PHE A 121 6.60 -0.69 12.60
C PHE A 121 8.02 -0.38 13.10
N LYS A 122 8.64 0.70 12.62
CA LYS A 122 10.00 1.11 13.04
C LYS A 122 10.09 1.46 14.52
N LEU A 123 9.04 2.04 15.09
CA LEU A 123 8.97 2.41 16.50
C LEU A 123 8.41 1.29 17.39
N SER A 124 8.09 0.12 16.81
CA SER A 124 7.48 -1.02 17.49
C SER A 124 6.20 -0.65 18.26
N LEU A 125 5.39 0.23 17.69
CA LEU A 125 4.08 0.59 18.21
C LEU A 125 3.08 -0.56 18.01
N SER A 126 2.15 -0.70 18.96
CA SER A 126 1.14 -1.78 18.99
C SER A 126 0.14 -1.70 17.83
N ASP A 127 -0.01 -0.54 17.21
CA ASP A 127 -0.94 -0.27 16.12
C ASP A 127 -0.36 -0.60 14.72
N SER A 128 0.90 -1.04 14.63
CA SER A 128 1.59 -1.30 13.36
C SER A 128 0.83 -2.25 12.42
N LEU A 129 0.30 -3.37 12.94
CA LEU A 129 -0.49 -4.31 12.15
C LEU A 129 -1.82 -3.72 11.67
N GLU A 130 -2.46 -2.88 12.49
CA GLU A 130 -3.69 -2.19 12.10
C GLU A 130 -3.41 -1.19 10.98
N ALA A 131 -2.31 -0.44 11.09
CA ALA A 131 -1.89 0.50 10.07
C ALA A 131 -1.59 -0.19 8.73
N PHE A 132 -0.90 -1.35 8.75
CA PHE A 132 -0.70 -2.17 7.56
C PHE A 132 -2.02 -2.69 6.99
N GLN A 133 -2.94 -3.16 7.84
CA GLN A 133 -4.26 -3.61 7.40
C GLN A 133 -5.02 -2.51 6.66
N VAL A 134 -5.07 -1.30 7.24
CA VAL A 134 -5.71 -0.14 6.60
C VAL A 134 -5.05 0.19 5.26
N ALA A 135 -3.72 0.16 5.18
CA ALA A 135 -3.01 0.38 3.92
C ALA A 135 -3.36 -0.69 2.88
N ILE A 136 -3.45 -1.96 3.30
CA ILE A 136 -3.75 -3.09 2.42
C ILE A 136 -5.19 -3.07 1.90
N ASP A 137 -6.15 -2.70 2.73
CA ASP A 137 -7.56 -2.57 2.34
C ASP A 137 -7.80 -1.43 1.34
N LEU A 138 -6.89 -0.45 1.30
CA LEU A 138 -6.92 0.65 0.33
C LEU A 138 -6.25 0.29 -1.01
N ILE A 139 -5.46 -0.80 -1.08
CA ILE A 139 -4.76 -1.22 -2.30
C ILE A 139 -5.73 -1.43 -3.48
N PRO A 140 -6.83 -2.20 -3.35
CA PRO A 140 -7.77 -2.41 -4.46
C PRO A 140 -8.32 -1.10 -5.01
N GLN A 141 -8.66 -0.16 -4.13
CA GLN A 141 -9.14 1.16 -4.52
C GLN A 141 -8.06 1.97 -5.23
N LEU A 142 -6.80 1.92 -4.77
CA LEU A 142 -5.68 2.62 -5.42
C LEU A 142 -5.41 2.11 -6.84
N ILE A 143 -5.48 0.80 -7.05
CA ILE A 143 -5.24 0.19 -8.36
C ILE A 143 -6.42 0.45 -9.28
N TRP A 144 -7.64 0.32 -8.77
CA TRP A 144 -8.85 0.48 -9.54
C TRP A 144 -9.13 1.93 -9.95
N LEU A 145 -8.90 2.87 -9.03
CA LEU A 145 -9.01 4.31 -9.26
C LEU A 145 -7.71 4.92 -9.83
N GLY A 146 -6.66 4.10 -10.02
CA GLY A 146 -5.38 4.46 -10.62
C GLY A 146 -5.49 4.53 -12.14
N THR A 147 -5.48 5.75 -12.66
CA THR A 147 -6.10 6.16 -13.92
C THR A 147 -5.45 5.78 -15.22
N THR A 148 -4.26 5.20 -15.18
CA THR A 148 -3.59 4.73 -16.38
C THR A 148 -2.76 3.51 -16.01
N VAL A 149 -2.50 2.66 -16.99
CA VAL A 149 -1.49 1.60 -16.85
C VAL A 149 -0.18 2.20 -16.28
N GLU A 150 0.22 3.39 -16.74
CA GLU A 150 1.39 4.12 -16.26
C GLU A 150 1.35 4.53 -14.78
N ASP A 151 0.25 5.10 -14.29
CA ASP A 151 0.17 5.48 -12.88
C ASP A 151 0.07 4.26 -11.95
N ARG A 152 -0.51 3.16 -12.44
CA ARG A 152 -0.47 1.88 -11.73
C ARG A 152 0.97 1.37 -11.61
N TYR A 153 1.75 1.40 -12.69
CA TYR A 153 3.18 1.04 -12.66
C TYR A 153 4.01 1.93 -11.73
N LYS A 154 3.75 3.23 -11.67
CA LYS A 154 4.47 4.15 -10.75
C LYS A 154 4.27 3.81 -9.27
N ASN A 155 3.11 3.27 -8.90
CA ASN A 155 2.80 2.93 -7.52
C ASN A 155 3.28 1.51 -7.12
N LEU A 156 3.61 0.64 -8.08
CA LEU A 156 4.01 -0.76 -7.81
C LEU A 156 5.25 -0.89 -6.90
N PRO A 157 6.33 -0.09 -7.04
CA PRO A 157 7.48 -0.23 -6.16
C PRO A 157 7.14 0.08 -4.69
N GLN A 158 6.42 1.19 -4.45
CA GLN A 158 5.97 1.56 -3.10
C GLN A 158 5.03 0.51 -2.51
N LEU A 159 4.17 -0.07 -3.35
CA LEU A 159 3.28 -1.14 -2.95
C LEU A 159 4.05 -2.40 -2.55
N GLY A 160 5.06 -2.79 -3.34
CA GLY A 160 5.91 -3.94 -3.04
C GLY A 160 6.63 -3.81 -1.70
N ASP A 161 7.21 -2.63 -1.43
CA ASP A 161 7.86 -2.32 -0.15
C ASP A 161 6.88 -2.41 1.04
N LEU A 162 5.69 -1.80 0.90
CA LEU A 162 4.63 -1.88 1.89
C LEU A 162 4.26 -3.34 2.20
N ILE A 163 4.00 -4.16 1.18
CA ILE A 163 3.58 -5.56 1.36
C ILE A 163 4.68 -6.36 2.03
N GLN A 164 5.94 -6.18 1.60
CA GLN A 164 7.07 -6.87 2.20
C GLN A 164 7.15 -6.55 3.70
N GLN A 165 7.11 -5.27 4.08
CA GLN A 165 7.18 -4.90 5.49
C GLN A 165 5.94 -5.32 6.30
N ALA A 166 4.76 -5.30 5.68
CA ALA A 166 3.54 -5.82 6.31
C ALA A 166 3.68 -7.31 6.65
N VAL A 167 4.15 -8.11 5.69
CA VAL A 167 4.39 -9.55 5.87
C VAL A 167 5.45 -9.79 6.96
N ALA A 168 6.52 -8.98 6.97
CA ALA A 168 7.55 -9.01 8.01
C ALA A 168 6.94 -8.82 9.41
N ALA A 169 6.10 -7.79 9.54
CA ALA A 169 5.45 -7.44 10.80
C ALA A 169 4.47 -8.53 11.25
N ALA A 170 3.70 -9.11 10.32
CA ALA A 170 2.77 -10.18 10.63
C ALA A 170 3.47 -11.48 11.05
N ILE A 171 4.58 -11.86 10.40
CA ILE A 171 5.39 -13.03 10.79
C ILE A 171 6.03 -12.79 12.16
N GLY A 172 6.62 -11.60 12.38
CA GLY A 172 7.20 -11.24 13.68
C GLY A 172 6.19 -11.20 14.83
N ALA A 173 4.90 -11.05 14.52
CA ALA A 173 3.80 -11.13 15.48
C ALA A 173 3.10 -12.50 15.54
N GLU A 174 3.70 -13.53 14.92
CA GLU A 174 3.18 -14.91 14.84
C GLU A 174 1.78 -15.03 14.18
N LYS A 175 1.36 -14.02 13.40
CA LYS A 175 0.09 -14.01 12.66
C LYS A 175 0.28 -14.52 11.24
N HIS A 176 0.68 -15.78 11.10
CA HIS A 176 1.04 -16.41 9.81
C HIS A 176 -0.10 -16.42 8.78
N GLY A 177 -1.34 -16.60 9.22
CA GLY A 177 -2.52 -16.48 8.35
C GLY A 177 -2.65 -15.09 7.75
N LEU A 178 -2.53 -14.05 8.58
CA LEU A 178 -2.57 -12.66 8.13
C LEU A 178 -1.41 -12.34 7.17
N ALA A 179 -0.21 -12.84 7.47
CA ALA A 179 0.95 -12.71 6.58
C ALA A 179 0.68 -13.32 5.20
N LEU A 180 0.05 -14.51 5.16
CA LEU A 180 -0.35 -15.17 3.92
C LEU A 180 -1.38 -14.36 3.14
N GLU A 181 -2.43 -13.87 3.81
CA GLU A 181 -3.47 -13.04 3.19
C GLU A 181 -2.88 -11.78 2.53
N TRP A 182 -2.00 -11.07 3.25
CA TRP A 182 -1.34 -9.86 2.76
C TRP A 182 -0.39 -10.13 1.60
N LEU A 183 0.36 -11.23 1.66
CA LEU A 183 1.27 -11.63 0.59
C LEU A 183 0.51 -12.02 -0.68
N GLU A 184 -0.57 -12.81 -0.57
CA GLU A 184 -1.40 -13.18 -1.72
C GLU A 184 -2.15 -11.99 -2.30
N GLN A 185 -2.62 -11.07 -1.46
CA GLN A 185 -3.22 -9.82 -1.91
C GLN A 185 -2.23 -9.01 -2.75
N GLY A 186 -1.00 -8.86 -2.25
CA GLY A 186 0.06 -8.17 -2.95
C GLY A 186 0.40 -8.78 -4.30
N ARG A 187 0.57 -10.10 -4.36
CA ARG A 187 0.90 -10.85 -5.58
C ARG A 187 -0.24 -10.79 -6.60
N SER A 188 -1.47 -10.98 -6.14
CA SER A 188 -2.67 -10.94 -7.00
C SER A 188 -2.81 -9.61 -7.71
N VAL A 189 -2.49 -8.50 -7.02
CA VAL A 189 -2.43 -7.18 -7.61
C VAL A 189 -1.35 -7.07 -8.68
N VAL A 190 -0.10 -7.41 -8.35
CA VAL A 190 1.04 -7.25 -9.26
C VAL A 190 0.83 -8.10 -10.51
N TRP A 191 0.37 -9.34 -10.34
CA TRP A 191 0.12 -10.27 -11.44
C TRP A 191 -1.12 -9.91 -12.25
N GLY A 192 -2.21 -9.49 -11.59
CA GLY A 192 -3.40 -9.00 -12.29
C GLY A 192 -3.09 -7.84 -13.23
N GLN A 193 -2.20 -6.93 -12.81
CA GLN A 193 -1.73 -5.82 -13.64
C GLN A 193 -0.75 -6.26 -14.74
N THR A 194 0.23 -7.09 -14.40
CA THR A 194 1.28 -7.52 -15.33
C THR A 194 0.72 -8.41 -16.46
N LEU A 195 -0.24 -9.27 -16.13
CA LEU A 195 -0.79 -10.28 -17.04
C LEU A 195 -2.13 -9.85 -17.67
N GLN A 196 -2.63 -8.65 -17.36
CA GLN A 196 -3.93 -8.15 -17.85
C GLN A 196 -5.08 -9.16 -17.64
N LEU A 197 -5.08 -9.84 -16.49
CA LEU A 197 -6.10 -10.85 -16.17
C LEU A 197 -7.46 -10.19 -15.94
N ARG A 198 -8.53 -11.01 -16.00
CA ARG A 198 -9.88 -10.56 -15.66
C ARG A 198 -9.89 -9.84 -14.31
N THR A 199 -10.59 -8.73 -14.29
CA THR A 199 -10.77 -7.89 -13.11
C THR A 199 -12.03 -8.31 -12.35
N PRO A 200 -12.14 -7.98 -11.05
CA PRO A 200 -13.37 -8.22 -10.30
C PRO A 200 -14.63 -7.64 -10.99
N LEU A 201 -14.49 -6.55 -11.76
CA LEU A 201 -15.60 -5.97 -12.52
C LEU A 201 -16.08 -6.87 -13.66
N ASP A 202 -15.19 -7.65 -14.28
CA ASP A 202 -15.59 -8.60 -15.33
C ASP A 202 -16.48 -9.71 -14.74
N ASP A 203 -16.14 -10.18 -13.53
CA ASP A 203 -16.94 -11.14 -12.79
C ASP A 203 -18.29 -10.51 -12.39
N LEU A 204 -18.29 -9.27 -11.88
CA LEU A 204 -19.51 -8.54 -11.55
C LEU A 204 -20.39 -8.29 -12.78
N SER A 205 -19.80 -7.93 -13.93
CA SER A 205 -20.53 -7.68 -15.16
C SER A 205 -21.23 -8.93 -15.71
N SER A 206 -20.75 -10.13 -15.34
CA SER A 206 -21.40 -11.40 -15.71
C SER A 206 -22.70 -11.65 -14.95
N VAL A 207 -22.85 -11.07 -13.74
CA VAL A 207 -24.04 -11.20 -12.88
C VAL A 207 -24.94 -9.98 -12.96
N SER A 208 -24.35 -8.77 -12.94
CA SER A 208 -25.06 -7.49 -12.99
C SER A 208 -24.26 -6.45 -13.79
N SER A 209 -24.57 -6.37 -15.09
CA SER A 209 -23.93 -5.40 -16.00
C SER A 209 -24.22 -3.95 -15.61
N SER A 210 -25.44 -3.64 -15.13
CA SER A 210 -25.83 -2.28 -14.73
C SER A 210 -25.04 -1.79 -13.51
N LEU A 211 -24.91 -2.64 -12.48
CA LEU A 211 -24.18 -2.29 -11.26
C LEU A 211 -22.68 -2.14 -11.52
N ALA A 212 -22.11 -3.01 -12.36
CA ALA A 212 -20.73 -2.88 -12.82
C ALA A 212 -20.48 -1.54 -13.54
N GLN A 213 -21.36 -1.16 -14.48
CA GLN A 213 -21.24 0.12 -15.19
C GLN A 213 -21.38 1.33 -14.26
N GLU A 214 -22.32 1.28 -13.31
CA GLU A 214 -22.52 2.38 -12.36
C GLU A 214 -21.33 2.54 -11.40
N LEU A 215 -20.77 1.42 -10.91
CA LEU A 215 -19.58 1.42 -10.08
C LEU A 215 -18.38 1.99 -10.85
N GLN A 216 -18.16 1.55 -12.09
CA GLN A 216 -17.07 2.05 -12.93
C GLN A 216 -17.22 3.56 -13.20
N LYS A 217 -18.43 4.01 -13.57
CA LYS A 217 -18.69 5.43 -13.83
C LYS A 217 -18.44 6.29 -12.59
N THR A 218 -18.90 5.84 -11.43
CA THR A 218 -18.71 6.57 -10.17
C THR A 218 -17.22 6.61 -9.79
N ALA A 219 -16.48 5.52 -10.02
CA ALA A 219 -15.03 5.47 -9.83
C ALA A 219 -14.30 6.48 -10.74
N ASP A 220 -14.66 6.54 -12.02
CA ASP A 220 -14.08 7.50 -12.98
C ASP A 220 -14.38 8.95 -12.60
N GLU A 221 -15.61 9.25 -12.15
CA GLU A 221 -16.02 10.59 -11.72
C GLU A 221 -15.31 11.02 -10.44
N LEU A 222 -15.21 10.12 -9.44
CA LEU A 222 -14.47 10.36 -8.21
C LEU A 222 -12.99 10.67 -8.51
N HIS A 223 -12.42 9.98 -9.50
CA HIS A 223 -11.07 10.26 -9.96
C HIS A 223 -10.95 11.60 -10.69
N ARG A 224 -11.85 11.94 -11.62
CA ARG A 224 -11.79 13.24 -12.32
C ARG A 224 -11.92 14.40 -11.34
N ALA A 225 -12.75 14.25 -10.31
CA ALA A 225 -12.92 15.24 -9.26
C ALA A 225 -11.65 15.44 -8.40
N SER A 226 -10.85 14.39 -8.19
CA SER A 226 -9.58 14.48 -7.46
C SER A 226 -8.42 14.98 -8.32
N SER A 227 -8.47 14.75 -9.64
CA SER A 227 -7.52 15.26 -10.64
C SER A 227 -7.90 16.63 -11.20
N GLY A 228 -8.84 17.34 -10.55
CA GLY A 228 -9.19 18.72 -10.88
C GLY A 228 -7.96 19.63 -10.95
N PRO A 229 -7.99 20.70 -11.76
CA PRO A 229 -6.79 21.40 -12.19
C PRO A 229 -5.96 21.79 -10.97
N ALA A 230 -4.70 21.36 -10.96
CA ALA A 230 -3.67 22.05 -10.18
C ALA A 230 -3.90 23.55 -10.37
N ALA A 231 -3.99 24.27 -9.25
CA ALA A 231 -4.31 25.69 -9.16
C ALA A 231 -3.96 26.43 -10.47
N PRO A 232 -4.90 27.15 -11.11
CA PRO A 232 -4.68 27.74 -12.41
C PRO A 232 -3.39 28.56 -12.34
N ARG A 233 -2.40 28.16 -13.15
CA ARG A 233 -1.26 29.02 -13.45
C ARG A 233 -1.85 30.32 -13.96
N ILE A 234 -1.60 31.40 -13.23
CA ILE A 234 -2.19 32.71 -13.49
C ILE A 234 -1.99 33.05 -14.97
N GLY A 235 -3.11 33.12 -15.68
CA GLY A 235 -3.18 33.39 -17.10
C GLY A 235 -4.64 33.51 -17.51
N HIS A 236 -5.25 34.63 -17.13
CA HIS A 236 -6.51 35.19 -17.63
C HIS A 236 -7.68 34.22 -17.92
N THR A 237 -8.76 34.27 -17.13
CA THR A 237 -10.05 34.88 -17.53
C THR A 237 -11.21 34.58 -16.55
N THR A 238 -12.00 35.63 -16.30
CA THR A 238 -13.44 35.70 -15.90
C THR A 238 -13.99 34.94 -14.68
N SER A 239 -14.20 35.73 -13.61
CA SER A 239 -15.46 35.90 -12.86
C SER A 239 -16.31 34.65 -12.56
N LEU A 240 -15.94 33.91 -11.52
CA LEU A 240 -16.85 33.20 -10.58
C LEU A 240 -16.13 33.17 -9.21
N ASP A 241 -16.88 33.35 -8.12
CA ASP A 241 -16.33 33.46 -6.76
C ASP A 241 -15.57 32.16 -6.39
N PRO A 242 -14.23 32.18 -6.22
CA PRO A 242 -13.42 30.96 -6.08
C PRO A 242 -13.87 30.05 -4.92
N SER A 243 -14.31 30.66 -3.81
CA SER A 243 -14.79 29.98 -2.61
C SER A 243 -16.00 29.06 -2.88
N THR A 244 -16.95 29.52 -3.70
CA THR A 244 -18.13 28.72 -4.07
C THR A 244 -17.78 27.54 -4.98
N SER A 245 -16.76 27.68 -5.83
CA SER A 245 -16.29 26.63 -6.71
C SER A 245 -15.57 25.51 -5.93
N PHE A 246 -14.72 25.87 -4.97
CA PHE A 246 -14.04 24.90 -4.09
C PHE A 246 -15.03 24.16 -3.18
N GLU A 247 -15.96 24.87 -2.54
CA GLU A 247 -16.96 24.24 -1.68
C GLU A 247 -17.86 23.27 -2.48
N GLN A 248 -18.25 23.66 -3.71
CA GLN A 248 -19.03 22.78 -4.59
C GLN A 248 -18.21 21.56 -5.05
N ALA A 249 -16.92 21.73 -5.37
CA ALA A 249 -16.03 20.62 -5.73
C ALA A 249 -15.86 19.65 -4.56
N SER A 250 -15.67 20.14 -3.33
CA SER A 250 -15.60 19.33 -2.11
C SER A 250 -16.89 18.58 -1.82
N ARG A 251 -18.05 19.24 -1.95
CA ARG A 251 -19.38 18.62 -1.79
C ARG A 251 -19.63 17.53 -2.83
N ASN A 252 -19.25 17.78 -4.08
CA ASN A 252 -19.35 16.79 -5.17
C ASN A 252 -18.42 15.60 -4.93
N HIS A 253 -17.18 15.82 -4.49
CA HIS A 253 -16.26 14.74 -4.18
C HIS A 253 -16.78 13.88 -3.02
N ARG A 254 -17.29 14.51 -1.96
CA ARG A 254 -17.92 13.82 -0.83
C ARG A 254 -19.12 12.98 -1.27
N SER A 255 -20.02 13.53 -2.09
CA SER A 255 -21.20 12.80 -2.54
C SER A 255 -20.83 11.60 -3.42
N MET A 256 -19.79 11.73 -4.26
CA MET A 256 -19.27 10.61 -5.07
C MET A 256 -18.58 9.54 -4.22
N ALA A 257 -17.82 9.91 -3.19
CA ALA A 257 -17.21 8.95 -2.28
C ALA A 257 -18.27 8.13 -1.53
N ILE A 258 -19.30 8.80 -0.99
CA ILE A 258 -20.45 8.15 -0.34
C ILE A 258 -21.16 7.21 -1.32
N LYS A 259 -21.39 7.66 -2.56
CA LYS A 259 -22.01 6.83 -3.60
C LYS A 259 -21.16 5.60 -3.91
N TYR A 260 -19.85 5.75 -4.04
CA TYR A 260 -18.93 4.65 -4.32
C TYR A 260 -18.95 3.60 -3.19
N GLU A 261 -18.90 4.04 -1.93
CA GLU A 261 -18.99 3.13 -0.77
C GLU A 261 -20.34 2.41 -0.72
N ARG A 262 -21.44 3.10 -1.02
CA ARG A 262 -22.77 2.49 -1.10
C ARG A 262 -22.83 1.42 -2.20
N LEU A 263 -22.33 1.71 -3.40
CA LEU A 263 -22.28 0.75 -4.50
C LEU A 263 -21.42 -0.47 -4.16
N LEU A 264 -20.29 -0.29 -3.47
CA LEU A 264 -19.49 -1.42 -2.98
C LEU A 264 -20.27 -2.29 -1.99
N SER A 265 -21.06 -1.67 -1.11
CA SER A 265 -21.95 -2.42 -0.19
C SER A 265 -23.02 -3.19 -0.96
N GLU A 266 -23.69 -2.56 -1.93
CA GLU A 266 -24.71 -3.20 -2.76
C GLU A 266 -24.15 -4.41 -3.53
N VAL A 267 -22.91 -4.30 -4.04
CA VAL A 267 -22.22 -5.44 -4.68
C VAL A 267 -21.97 -6.57 -3.68
N ARG A 268 -21.58 -6.24 -2.44
CA ARG A 268 -21.29 -7.24 -1.40
C ARG A 268 -22.54 -7.94 -0.84
N ASP A 269 -23.72 -7.40 -1.10
CA ASP A 269 -24.99 -8.07 -0.77
C ASP A 269 -25.37 -9.15 -1.80
N ILE A 270 -24.67 -9.23 -2.94
CA ILE A 270 -24.88 -10.28 -3.95
C ILE A 270 -24.18 -11.56 -3.50
N SER A 271 -24.91 -12.69 -3.56
CA SER A 271 -24.34 -13.99 -3.19
C SER A 271 -23.12 -14.34 -4.05
N GLY A 272 -22.00 -14.66 -3.40
CA GLY A 272 -20.70 -14.91 -4.03
C GLY A 272 -19.82 -13.67 -4.20
N PHE A 273 -20.31 -12.47 -3.87
CA PHE A 273 -19.60 -11.19 -3.94
C PHE A 273 -19.40 -10.56 -2.56
N GLU A 274 -19.65 -11.27 -1.47
CA GLU A 274 -19.59 -10.76 -0.09
C GLU A 274 -18.23 -10.14 0.25
N ARG A 275 -17.17 -10.63 -0.40
CA ARG A 275 -15.79 -10.15 -0.27
C ARG A 275 -15.29 -9.38 -1.49
N PHE A 276 -16.19 -8.80 -2.28
CA PHE A 276 -15.82 -8.04 -3.47
C PHE A 276 -14.79 -6.95 -3.14
N MET A 277 -13.66 -6.98 -3.86
CA MET A 277 -12.49 -6.12 -3.68
C MET A 277 -11.88 -6.14 -2.27
N LEU A 278 -12.04 -7.24 -1.52
CA LEU A 278 -11.32 -7.49 -0.27
C LEU A 278 -10.29 -8.62 -0.46
N PRO A 279 -9.22 -8.65 0.37
CA PRO A 279 -8.29 -9.77 0.38
C PRO A 279 -9.01 -11.12 0.61
N LYS A 280 -8.52 -12.17 -0.04
CA LYS A 280 -8.93 -13.54 0.27
C LYS A 280 -8.53 -13.88 1.69
N THR A 281 -9.39 -14.58 2.41
CA THR A 281 -9.06 -15.01 3.78
C THR A 281 -8.14 -16.23 3.77
N THR A 282 -7.48 -16.48 4.89
CA THR A 282 -6.64 -17.65 5.14
C THR A 282 -7.42 -18.93 4.85
N SER A 283 -8.67 -19.02 5.30
CA SER A 283 -9.55 -20.16 5.06
C SER A 283 -9.85 -20.37 3.57
N GLU A 284 -9.95 -19.30 2.78
CA GLU A 284 -10.11 -19.42 1.33
C GLU A 284 -8.83 -19.91 0.66
N LEU A 285 -7.67 -19.39 1.09
CA LEU A 285 -6.37 -19.74 0.55
C LEU A 285 -5.97 -21.19 0.90
N LEU A 286 -6.31 -21.67 2.09
CA LEU A 286 -6.10 -23.06 2.51
C LEU A 286 -6.81 -24.07 1.61
N ARG A 287 -7.93 -23.70 0.97
CA ARG A 287 -8.61 -24.56 -0.02
C ARG A 287 -7.75 -24.84 -1.25
N ALA A 288 -6.78 -23.97 -1.58
CA ALA A 288 -5.84 -24.23 -2.68
C ALA A 288 -4.89 -25.41 -2.35
N ALA A 289 -4.64 -25.68 -1.07
CA ALA A 289 -3.84 -26.79 -0.58
C ALA A 289 -4.68 -28.03 -0.22
N ALA A 290 -5.84 -28.24 -0.87
CA ALA A 290 -6.77 -29.32 -0.50
C ALA A 290 -6.19 -30.74 -0.68
N THR A 291 -5.22 -30.92 -1.58
CA THR A 291 -4.68 -32.26 -1.90
C THR A 291 -3.22 -32.43 -1.51
N HIS A 292 -2.42 -31.36 -1.64
CA HIS A 292 -0.98 -31.39 -1.38
C HIS A 292 -0.56 -30.12 -0.66
N PRO A 293 0.51 -30.18 0.16
CA PRO A 293 1.06 -28.98 0.78
C PRO A 293 1.46 -27.93 -0.25
N VAL A 294 1.11 -26.69 0.02
CA VAL A 294 1.54 -25.53 -0.77
C VAL A 294 2.51 -24.72 0.07
N VAL A 295 3.68 -24.44 -0.50
CA VAL A 295 4.74 -23.67 0.15
C VAL A 295 4.82 -22.31 -0.51
N VAL A 296 4.61 -21.27 0.27
CA VAL A 296 4.71 -19.88 -0.16
C VAL A 296 5.98 -19.27 0.44
N VAL A 297 6.91 -18.87 -0.42
CA VAL A 297 8.21 -18.36 0.00
C VAL A 297 8.19 -16.84 0.00
N ASN A 298 8.62 -16.25 1.11
CA ASN A 298 8.85 -14.83 1.31
C ASN A 298 10.36 -14.63 1.56
N ILE A 299 10.98 -13.71 0.81
CA ILE A 299 12.40 -13.37 0.98
C ILE A 299 12.48 -11.87 1.23
N GLN A 300 13.07 -11.48 2.36
CA GLN A 300 13.24 -10.08 2.75
C GLN A 300 14.68 -9.77 3.09
N GLU A 301 14.99 -8.47 3.20
CA GLU A 301 16.33 -8.02 3.57
C GLU A 301 16.78 -8.57 4.94
N SER A 302 15.87 -8.66 5.91
CA SER A 302 16.19 -9.08 7.28
C SER A 302 16.06 -10.58 7.53
N HIS A 303 15.12 -11.25 6.87
CA HIS A 303 14.85 -12.69 7.04
C HIS A 303 14.11 -13.25 5.82
N SER A 304 14.12 -14.57 5.71
CA SER A 304 13.37 -15.31 4.70
C SER A 304 12.57 -16.41 5.36
N ASP A 305 11.39 -16.68 4.80
CA ASP A 305 10.37 -17.52 5.41
C ASP A 305 9.67 -18.36 4.36
N ALA A 306 9.26 -19.55 4.78
CA ALA A 306 8.27 -20.35 4.08
C ALA A 306 7.00 -20.44 4.93
N LEU A 307 5.88 -20.02 4.34
CA LEU A 307 4.54 -20.25 4.87
C LEU A 307 3.98 -21.51 4.20
N VAL A 308 3.63 -22.51 4.98
CA VAL A 308 3.17 -23.80 4.48
C VAL A 308 1.70 -24.03 4.82
N LEU A 309 0.93 -24.28 3.78
CA LEU A 309 -0.47 -24.65 3.85
C LEU A 309 -0.54 -26.18 3.77
N ILE A 310 -0.98 -26.82 4.85
CA ILE A 310 -1.10 -28.28 4.92
C ILE A 310 -2.56 -28.68 4.63
N PRO A 311 -2.81 -29.70 3.79
CA PRO A 311 -4.16 -30.22 3.56
C PRO A 311 -4.87 -30.58 4.87
N GLY A 312 -6.06 -30.02 5.07
CA GLY A 312 -6.89 -30.28 6.25
C GLY A 312 -6.48 -29.52 7.52
N SER A 313 -5.39 -28.74 7.50
CA SER A 313 -5.04 -27.82 8.58
C SER A 313 -5.84 -26.51 8.47
N SER A 314 -6.26 -25.95 9.61
CA SER A 314 -6.78 -24.59 9.69
C SER A 314 -5.68 -23.53 9.84
N ASP A 315 -4.47 -23.97 10.17
CA ASP A 315 -3.35 -23.09 10.50
C ASP A 315 -2.29 -23.11 9.42
N VAL A 316 -1.60 -21.98 9.26
CA VAL A 316 -0.45 -21.81 8.37
C VAL A 316 0.82 -22.08 9.17
N GLN A 317 1.58 -23.10 8.77
CA GLN A 317 2.87 -23.41 9.39
C GLN A 317 3.94 -22.44 8.88
N HIS A 318 4.81 -21.96 9.78
CA HIS A 318 5.96 -21.13 9.44
C HIS A 318 7.25 -21.94 9.54
N ILE A 319 8.12 -21.79 8.55
CA ILE A 319 9.46 -22.36 8.50
C ILE A 319 10.45 -21.22 8.21
N PRO A 320 11.33 -20.84 9.16
CA PRO A 320 12.37 -19.86 8.90
C PRO A 320 13.43 -20.44 7.95
N LEU A 321 13.93 -19.62 7.02
CA LEU A 321 14.93 -19.97 6.01
C LEU A 321 16.20 -19.11 6.18
N PRO A 322 16.94 -19.26 7.29
CA PRO A 322 18.06 -18.37 7.63
C PRO A 322 19.19 -18.39 6.60
N ASP A 323 19.38 -19.51 5.90
CA ASP A 323 20.44 -19.64 4.90
C ASP A 323 20.08 -18.98 3.57
N MET A 324 18.79 -18.75 3.29
CA MET A 324 18.33 -18.08 2.06
C MET A 324 18.26 -16.58 2.27
N THR A 325 19.37 -15.87 2.11
CA THR A 325 19.42 -14.40 2.21
C THR A 325 18.86 -13.71 0.96
N HIS A 326 18.40 -12.47 1.08
CA HIS A 326 18.03 -11.62 -0.06
C HIS A 326 19.11 -11.55 -1.14
N ASP A 327 20.38 -11.36 -0.77
CA ASP A 327 21.50 -11.28 -1.72
C ASP A 327 21.72 -12.56 -2.51
N LYS A 328 21.57 -13.73 -1.86
CA LYS A 328 21.62 -15.03 -2.55
C LYS A 328 20.46 -15.17 -3.52
N ALA A 329 19.25 -14.78 -3.14
CA ALA A 329 18.09 -14.82 -4.00
C ALA A 329 18.24 -13.89 -5.22
N GLU A 330 18.74 -12.68 -5.01
CA GLU A 330 18.98 -11.71 -6.08
C GLU A 330 20.11 -12.18 -7.01
N THR A 331 21.19 -12.71 -6.44
CA THR A 331 22.27 -13.34 -7.22
C THR A 331 21.75 -14.51 -8.05
N ALA A 332 20.92 -15.37 -7.46
CA ALA A 332 20.29 -16.48 -8.15
C ALA A 332 19.38 -16.01 -9.28
N ARG A 333 18.59 -14.95 -9.06
CA ARG A 333 17.72 -14.33 -10.08
C ARG A 333 18.53 -13.75 -11.25
N ILE A 334 19.58 -12.98 -10.96
CA ILE A 334 20.46 -12.40 -11.98
C ILE A 334 21.11 -13.51 -12.82
N ARG A 335 21.70 -14.52 -12.16
CA ARG A 335 22.35 -15.67 -12.82
C ARG A 335 21.36 -16.49 -13.65
N MET A 336 20.17 -16.77 -13.11
CA MET A 336 19.10 -17.48 -13.83
C MET A 336 18.69 -16.73 -15.09
N ARG A 337 18.49 -15.41 -15.00
CA ARG A 337 18.14 -14.57 -16.15
C ARG A 337 19.24 -14.56 -17.22
N HIS A 338 20.51 -14.52 -16.81
CA HIS A 338 21.63 -14.67 -17.74
C HIS A 338 21.61 -16.03 -18.45
N SER A 339 21.48 -17.14 -17.72
CA SER A 339 21.39 -18.49 -18.32
C SER A 339 20.19 -18.66 -19.25
N LEU A 340 19.04 -18.04 -18.97
CA LEU A 340 17.84 -18.11 -19.82
C LEU A 340 17.98 -17.28 -21.11
N ASN A 341 18.48 -16.05 -21.00
CA ASN A 341 18.73 -15.19 -22.17
C ASN A 341 19.82 -15.78 -23.08
N GLY A 342 20.85 -16.40 -22.46
CA GLY A 342 21.90 -17.15 -23.13
C GLY A 342 21.45 -18.52 -23.67
N ARG A 343 20.16 -18.89 -23.61
CA ARG A 343 19.63 -20.08 -24.29
C ARG A 343 18.70 -19.72 -25.45
N GLY A 344 17.91 -18.64 -25.32
CA GLY A 344 16.98 -18.18 -26.36
C GLY A 344 17.61 -17.59 -27.63
N SER A 345 18.81 -17.02 -27.55
CA SER A 345 19.49 -16.42 -28.73
C SER A 345 20.23 -17.44 -29.60
N TYR A 346 20.55 -18.63 -29.09
CA TYR A 346 21.44 -19.58 -29.78
C TYR A 346 20.70 -20.69 -30.55
N GLU A 347 19.45 -21.00 -30.18
CA GLU A 347 18.63 -21.96 -30.94
C GLU A 347 18.20 -21.41 -32.32
N ARG A 348 18.17 -20.09 -32.51
CA ARG A 348 17.81 -19.49 -33.81
C ARG A 348 18.95 -19.42 -34.84
N ARG A 349 20.21 -19.67 -34.46
CA ARG A 349 21.37 -19.47 -35.36
C ARG A 349 22.37 -20.63 -35.45
N GLY A 350 22.15 -21.76 -34.78
CA GLY A 350 22.91 -23.00 -35.02
C GLY A 350 24.41 -22.96 -34.65
N VAL A 351 24.89 -21.89 -34.02
CA VAL A 351 26.30 -21.76 -33.59
C VAL A 351 26.36 -21.87 -32.07
N LYS A 352 26.90 -22.99 -31.58
CA LYS A 352 27.21 -23.21 -30.17
C LYS A 352 28.57 -22.55 -29.87
N ILE A 353 28.57 -21.36 -29.27
CA ILE A 353 29.80 -20.78 -28.72
C ILE A 353 30.06 -21.51 -27.39
N ILE A 354 31.07 -22.38 -27.39
CA ILE A 354 31.58 -23.03 -26.18
C ILE A 354 32.34 -21.95 -25.40
N GLY A 355 31.74 -21.37 -24.37
CA GLY A 355 32.43 -20.34 -23.57
C GLY A 355 31.63 -19.62 -22.49
N GLU A 356 30.29 -19.62 -22.50
CA GLU A 356 29.53 -19.02 -21.40
C GLU A 356 29.40 -19.98 -20.22
N CYS A 357 29.85 -19.55 -19.03
CA CYS A 357 29.64 -20.27 -17.78
C CYS A 357 28.14 -20.42 -17.53
N ASP A 358 27.60 -21.65 -17.63
CA ASP A 358 26.22 -21.91 -17.25
C ASP A 358 26.12 -21.86 -15.72
N TYR A 359 25.56 -20.76 -15.20
CA TYR A 359 25.34 -20.57 -13.77
C TYR A 359 24.13 -21.36 -13.24
N PHE A 360 23.38 -22.04 -14.13
CA PHE A 360 22.16 -22.77 -13.78
C PHE A 360 22.36 -23.85 -12.70
N PRO A 361 23.41 -24.71 -12.74
CA PRO A 361 23.65 -25.69 -11.67
C PRO A 361 23.91 -25.03 -10.31
N GLN A 362 24.56 -23.87 -10.28
CA GLN A 362 24.85 -23.13 -9.04
C GLN A 362 23.56 -22.50 -8.46
N VAL A 363 22.68 -21.99 -9.32
CA VAL A 363 21.35 -21.51 -8.93
C VAL A 363 20.55 -22.65 -8.30
N LEU A 364 20.47 -23.80 -8.98
CA LEU A 364 19.74 -24.96 -8.46
C LEU A 364 20.33 -25.50 -7.16
N ALA A 365 21.66 -25.54 -7.05
CA ALA A 365 22.33 -25.94 -5.81
C ALA A 365 21.94 -25.02 -4.65
N THR A 366 21.97 -23.70 -4.86
CA THR A 366 21.60 -22.70 -3.84
C THR A 366 20.13 -22.83 -3.43
N LEU A 367 19.21 -22.92 -4.41
CA LEU A 367 17.79 -23.11 -4.13
C LEU A 367 17.51 -24.44 -3.40
N TRP A 368 18.24 -25.49 -3.77
CA TRP A 368 18.12 -26.78 -3.09
C TRP A 368 18.58 -26.72 -1.65
N THR A 369 19.81 -26.25 -1.39
CA THR A 369 20.40 -26.28 -0.05
C THR A 369 19.71 -25.34 0.91
N ASP A 370 19.37 -24.13 0.45
CA ASP A 370 19.00 -23.03 1.34
C ASP A 370 17.48 -22.82 1.42
N LEU A 371 16.70 -23.43 0.52
CA LEU A 371 15.23 -23.28 0.47
C LEU A 371 14.48 -24.62 0.39
N VAL A 372 14.74 -25.46 -0.61
CA VAL A 372 13.92 -26.67 -0.83
C VAL A 372 14.19 -27.73 0.23
N LYS A 373 15.46 -28.03 0.50
CA LYS A 373 15.87 -29.04 1.49
C LYS A 373 15.35 -28.74 2.91
N PRO A 374 15.49 -27.53 3.48
CA PRO A 374 14.96 -27.25 4.82
C PRO A 374 13.44 -27.42 4.87
N VAL A 375 12.71 -26.92 3.87
CA VAL A 375 11.24 -27.08 3.82
C VAL A 375 10.82 -28.55 3.74
N LEU A 376 11.43 -29.35 2.86
CA LEU A 376 11.11 -30.77 2.73
C LEU A 376 11.49 -31.59 3.97
N LYS A 377 12.52 -31.16 4.70
CA LYS A 377 12.92 -31.79 5.97
C LYS A 377 11.88 -31.52 7.05
N GLU A 378 11.42 -30.28 7.21
CA GLU A 378 10.38 -29.92 8.17
C GLU A 378 9.04 -30.59 7.85
N LEU A 379 8.72 -30.80 6.57
CA LEU A 379 7.54 -31.57 6.15
C LEU A 379 7.70 -33.10 6.27
N GLY A 380 8.87 -33.58 6.72
CA GLY A 380 9.12 -35.00 6.92
C GLY A 380 9.34 -35.82 5.63
N TYR A 381 9.48 -35.17 4.47
CA TYR A 381 9.75 -35.84 3.19
C TYR A 381 11.21 -36.28 3.04
N ILE A 382 12.13 -35.65 3.79
CA ILE A 382 13.53 -36.04 3.87
C ILE A 382 13.77 -36.59 5.26
N ALA A 383 14.07 -37.88 5.36
CA ALA A 383 14.44 -38.50 6.63
C ALA A 383 15.63 -37.75 7.25
N SER A 384 15.48 -37.27 8.48
CA SER A 384 16.65 -36.91 9.28
C SER A 384 17.47 -38.18 9.46
N ILE A 385 18.69 -38.19 8.94
CA ILE A 385 19.65 -39.31 9.03
C ILE A 385 19.98 -39.66 10.51
N TYR A 386 19.44 -38.93 11.49
CA TYR A 386 19.69 -39.13 12.92
C TYR A 386 18.77 -40.16 13.63
N THR A 387 17.76 -40.74 12.98
CA THR A 387 16.87 -41.75 13.63
C THR A 387 17.14 -43.19 13.16
N PHE A 388 18.40 -43.53 12.89
CA PHE A 388 18.84 -44.91 12.65
C PHE A 388 20.13 -45.26 13.41
N VAL A 389 20.29 -44.71 14.62
CA VAL A 389 21.31 -45.20 15.56
C VAL A 389 20.59 -45.88 16.73
N CYS A 390 20.74 -47.21 16.76
CA CYS A 390 20.48 -48.13 17.87
C CYS A 390 19.03 -48.48 18.23
N ILE A 391 18.43 -49.39 17.44
CA ILE A 391 17.82 -50.59 18.03
C ILE A 391 18.44 -51.81 17.34
N ILE A 392 19.64 -52.18 17.81
CA ILE A 392 20.06 -53.57 17.85
C ILE A 392 20.29 -53.87 19.34
N ARG A 393 19.30 -54.50 19.95
CA ARG A 393 19.51 -55.59 20.89
C ARG A 393 18.28 -56.48 20.91
#